data_AF-A0AAU7C359-F1
#
_entry.id   AF-A0AAU7C359-F1
#
_cell.length_a   1.000
_cell.length_b   1.000
_cell.length_c   1.000
_cell.angle_alpha   90.00
_cell.angle_beta   90.00
_cell.angle_gamma   90.00
#
_symmetry.space_group_name_H-M   'P 1'
#
loop_
_entity.id
_entity.type
_entity.pdbx_description
1 polymer ?
#
loop_
_entity_poly.entity_id
_entity_poly.type
_entity_poly.pdbx_seq_one_letter_code
_entity_poly.pdbx_strand_id
1 'polypeptide(L)'
;MSEFEKLTLQQLQSYEADFKERPDAAVIARAVMKNGIKATSEDQNVSQRNHRVFSYEVKTGKVSNQRHSGRCWSFATLNTLRHLFASQYNFKDFELSQNYLFFWDRVERANMFLQNIIATAALPFHDRLVDFYVAFAENDGGQWANAASIIEKYGVVPEYVMPDTYNTKNTDDIAGVMKDLMHKDALVLRKMINEQHADRAAVQQVKEKMVSEVYRLAVYAFGMPPKQFDLEYQDDDHQLHRQANLSPLEFFHQYWNLNLRDYVVLTNAPDHKLNQVYSMPQQENVVGGIPLQFVNVPFEELQNSAVKQLKAGETVWVGNDVLQQMDRKRGIMDAELYKAEALLGIDYVMNKKERLETRQACVSHAMTLTGFNEIDGQIDRWKIENSWGEENGEKGYFVMTQKWFEDYTYEAVINKRYLSSELLQLTKQQPVQLTAWDSLQ
;
A
#
# COMPACT_ATOMS: atom_id res chain seq x y z
N MET A 1 -43.45 5.81 -12.30
CA MET A 1 -42.06 6.31 -12.22
C MET A 1 -41.96 7.83 -12.13
N SER A 2 -42.98 8.63 -12.50
CA SER A 2 -42.91 10.10 -12.48
C SER A 2 -43.03 10.78 -11.10
N GLU A 3 -43.39 10.05 -10.04
CA GLU A 3 -43.51 10.61 -8.67
C GLU A 3 -42.17 10.74 -7.93
N PHE A 4 -41.08 10.23 -8.49
CA PHE A 4 -39.74 10.27 -7.89
C PHE A 4 -38.80 11.30 -8.55
N GLU A 5 -39.28 12.09 -9.51
CA GLU A 5 -38.37 12.79 -10.44
C GLU A 5 -37.97 14.20 -10.01
N LYS A 6 -38.77 14.92 -9.20
CA LYS A 6 -38.51 16.34 -8.92
C LYS A 6 -38.64 16.70 -7.46
N LEU A 7 -37.62 17.38 -6.96
CA LEU A 7 -37.67 18.11 -5.70
C LEU A 7 -38.66 19.27 -5.83
N THR A 8 -39.64 19.33 -4.94
CA THR A 8 -40.69 20.35 -4.93
C THR A 8 -40.41 21.43 -3.89
N LEU A 9 -40.96 22.63 -4.09
CA LEU A 9 -40.87 23.72 -3.10
C LEU A 9 -41.54 23.33 -1.76
N GLN A 10 -42.61 22.54 -1.81
CA GLN A 10 -43.29 22.05 -0.61
C GLN A 10 -42.40 21.09 0.19
N GLN A 11 -41.66 20.20 -0.47
CA GLN A 11 -40.67 19.34 0.20
C GLN A 11 -39.56 20.17 0.85
N LEU A 12 -39.02 21.17 0.15
CA LEU A 12 -37.99 22.07 0.71
C LEU A 12 -38.48 22.82 1.94
N GLN A 13 -39.72 23.31 1.93
CA GLN A 13 -40.33 23.96 3.10
C GLN A 13 -40.46 22.99 4.28
N SER A 14 -40.80 21.72 4.03
CA SER A 14 -40.83 20.68 5.07
C SER A 14 -39.43 20.44 5.64
N TYR A 15 -38.40 20.33 4.80
CA TYR A 15 -37.02 20.11 5.27
C TYR A 15 -36.49 21.29 6.10
N GLU A 16 -36.86 22.53 5.75
CA GLU A 16 -36.54 23.70 6.56
C GLU A 16 -37.25 23.70 7.92
N ALA A 17 -38.50 23.22 7.97
CA ALA A 17 -39.24 23.09 9.22
C ALA A 17 -38.59 22.04 10.13
N ASP A 18 -38.31 20.84 9.59
CA ASP A 18 -37.62 19.77 10.31
C ASP A 18 -36.26 20.23 10.88
N PHE A 19 -35.49 21.00 10.09
CA PHE A 19 -34.23 21.58 10.55
C PHE A 19 -34.42 22.59 11.70
N LYS A 20 -35.45 23.43 11.64
CA LYS A 20 -35.76 24.43 12.68
C LYS A 20 -36.31 23.80 13.95
N GLU A 21 -36.94 22.63 13.87
CA GLU A 21 -37.42 21.88 15.04
C GLU A 21 -36.30 21.28 15.88
N ARG A 22 -35.14 21.03 15.27
CA ARG A 22 -33.96 20.51 15.97
C ARG A 22 -33.34 21.60 16.88
N PRO A 23 -33.40 21.47 18.23
CA PRO A 23 -33.05 22.57 19.15
C PRO A 23 -31.58 23.03 19.09
N ASP A 24 -30.67 22.12 18.76
CA ASP A 24 -29.23 22.31 18.68
C ASP A 24 -28.74 22.72 17.27
N ALA A 25 -29.61 22.68 16.25
CA ALA A 25 -29.24 22.88 14.84
C ALA A 25 -28.52 24.22 14.59
N ALA A 26 -28.99 25.32 15.17
CA ALA A 26 -28.37 26.62 14.99
C ALA A 26 -26.96 26.73 15.62
N VAL A 27 -26.72 26.03 16.74
CA VAL A 27 -25.41 25.99 17.38
C VAL A 27 -24.45 25.12 16.58
N ILE A 28 -24.89 23.91 16.19
CA ILE A 28 -24.11 22.99 15.36
C ILE A 28 -23.75 23.65 14.03
N ALA A 29 -24.70 24.27 13.35
CA ALA A 29 -24.46 24.96 12.08
C ALA A 29 -23.37 26.03 12.22
N ARG A 30 -23.43 26.88 13.26
CA ARG A 30 -22.39 27.90 13.49
C ARG A 30 -21.03 27.28 13.77
N ALA A 31 -20.97 26.23 14.59
CA ALA A 31 -19.71 25.55 14.92
C ALA A 31 -19.08 24.90 13.68
N VAL A 32 -19.88 24.14 12.92
CA VAL A 32 -19.43 23.46 11.69
C VAL A 32 -19.06 24.45 10.60
N MET A 33 -19.84 25.53 10.38
CA MET A 33 -19.50 26.57 9.40
C MET A 33 -18.18 27.28 9.73
N LYS A 34 -17.88 27.44 11.02
CA LYS A 34 -16.66 28.12 11.47
C LYS A 34 -15.43 27.22 11.45
N ASN A 35 -15.57 25.96 11.87
CA ASN A 35 -14.44 25.07 12.16
C ASN A 35 -14.34 23.83 11.26
N GLY A 36 -15.40 23.51 10.50
CA GLY A 36 -15.53 22.26 9.76
C GLY A 36 -16.00 21.09 10.64
N ILE A 37 -16.34 19.97 10.00
CA ILE A 37 -16.93 18.80 10.67
C ILE A 37 -15.90 18.17 11.62
N LYS A 38 -14.74 17.76 11.11
CA LYS A 38 -13.71 17.04 11.90
C LYS A 38 -13.32 17.77 13.19
N ALA A 39 -12.96 19.06 13.09
CA ALA A 39 -12.56 19.84 14.26
C ALA A 39 -13.69 20.04 15.29
N THR A 40 -14.96 20.04 14.83
CA THR A 40 -16.13 20.18 15.70
C THR A 40 -16.52 18.84 16.35
N SER A 41 -16.24 17.72 15.68
CA SER A 41 -16.64 16.37 16.10
C SER A 41 -15.53 15.59 16.82
N GLU A 42 -14.39 16.19 17.10
CA GLU A 42 -13.27 15.47 17.70
C GLU A 42 -13.56 15.02 19.13
N ASP A 43 -13.27 13.75 19.43
CA ASP A 43 -13.42 13.20 20.78
C ASP A 43 -12.31 13.73 21.71
N GLN A 44 -12.70 14.26 22.87
CA GLN A 44 -11.76 14.90 23.81
C GLN A 44 -10.84 13.90 24.54
N ASN A 45 -11.19 12.61 24.55
CA ASN A 45 -10.43 11.55 25.24
C ASN A 45 -9.41 10.85 24.34
N VAL A 46 -9.25 11.30 23.08
CA VAL A 46 -8.32 10.75 22.10
C VAL A 46 -6.91 10.59 22.67
N SER A 47 -6.40 11.61 23.39
CA SER A 47 -5.05 11.56 23.97
C SER A 47 -4.86 10.44 24.98
N GLN A 48 -5.90 10.04 25.71
CA GLN A 48 -5.82 8.94 26.69
C GLN A 48 -5.74 7.58 25.98
N ARG A 49 -6.55 7.37 24.94
CA ARG A 49 -6.58 6.12 24.16
C ARG A 49 -5.32 5.92 23.32
N ASN A 50 -4.66 7.01 22.94
CA ASN A 50 -3.54 7.02 22.00
C ASN A 50 -2.19 7.32 22.68
N HIS A 51 -2.03 6.93 23.95
CA HIS A 51 -0.79 7.12 24.68
C HIS A 51 0.38 6.34 24.04
N ARG A 52 1.53 6.97 23.81
CA ARG A 52 2.64 6.39 23.03
C ARG A 52 3.64 5.60 23.88
N VAL A 53 3.12 4.69 24.70
CA VAL A 53 3.91 3.71 25.46
C VAL A 53 3.43 2.34 25.05
N PHE A 54 4.36 1.46 24.71
CA PHE A 54 4.07 0.13 24.19
C PHE A 54 4.82 -0.90 25.03
N SER A 55 4.14 -2.00 25.38
CA SER A 55 4.75 -3.10 26.12
C SER A 55 5.75 -3.90 25.27
N TYR A 56 5.63 -3.84 23.94
CA TYR A 56 6.55 -4.44 23.00
C TYR A 56 6.87 -3.52 21.82
N GLU A 57 8.16 -3.36 21.50
CA GLU A 57 8.63 -2.60 20.34
C GLU A 57 9.88 -3.25 19.71
N VAL A 58 9.87 -3.37 18.38
CA VAL A 58 11.05 -3.62 17.58
C VAL A 58 11.83 -2.30 17.43
N LYS A 59 13.15 -2.35 17.56
CA LYS A 59 14.00 -1.15 17.40
C LYS A 59 14.22 -0.84 15.91
N THR A 60 13.58 0.22 15.42
CA THR A 60 13.49 0.54 13.98
C THR A 60 14.16 1.86 13.56
N GLY A 61 14.63 2.68 14.51
CA GLY A 61 15.36 3.93 14.21
C GLY A 61 14.50 5.01 13.53
N LYS A 62 15.11 5.84 12.68
CA LYS A 62 14.46 6.92 11.93
C LYS A 62 13.53 6.40 10.85
N VAL A 63 12.56 7.23 10.47
CA VAL A 63 11.62 6.95 9.38
C VAL A 63 12.13 7.46 8.04
N SER A 64 11.59 6.89 6.98
CA SER A 64 11.79 7.31 5.59
C SER A 64 10.71 8.31 5.13
N ASN A 65 10.87 8.91 3.93
CA ASN A 65 9.90 9.87 3.38
C ASN A 65 9.70 9.70 1.86
N GLN A 66 8.54 9.18 1.45
CA GLN A 66 8.17 9.01 0.04
C GLN A 66 7.82 10.34 -0.67
N ARG A 67 7.58 11.41 0.10
CA ARG A 67 7.19 12.73 -0.38
C ARG A 67 5.94 12.67 -1.27
N HIS A 68 5.97 13.34 -2.43
CA HIS A 68 4.84 13.42 -3.35
C HIS A 68 4.93 12.30 -4.39
N SER A 69 4.83 11.06 -3.90
CA SER A 69 4.79 9.86 -4.75
C SER A 69 3.95 8.76 -4.10
N GLY A 70 3.40 7.84 -4.90
CA GLY A 70 2.57 6.72 -4.44
C GLY A 70 3.35 5.47 -4.02
N ARG A 71 4.58 5.64 -3.49
CA ARG A 71 5.54 4.54 -3.29
C ARG A 71 5.41 3.78 -1.95
N CYS A 72 4.37 4.04 -1.15
CA CYS A 72 4.24 3.55 0.22
C CYS A 72 4.45 2.02 0.38
N TRP A 73 3.92 1.23 -0.54
CA TRP A 73 4.07 -0.23 -0.59
C TRP A 73 5.54 -0.68 -0.66
N SER A 74 6.35 0.00 -1.47
CA SER A 74 7.78 -0.27 -1.60
C SER A 74 8.56 0.23 -0.38
N PHE A 75 8.20 1.40 0.17
CA PHE A 75 8.80 1.95 1.38
C PHE A 75 8.56 1.02 2.58
N ALA A 76 7.31 0.60 2.80
CA ALA A 76 6.97 -0.33 3.88
C ALA A 76 7.66 -1.70 3.71
N THR A 77 7.84 -2.18 2.48
CA THR A 77 8.57 -3.44 2.22
C THR A 77 10.07 -3.28 2.48
N LEU A 78 10.68 -2.17 2.07
CA LEU A 78 12.09 -1.91 2.35
C LEU A 78 12.35 -1.56 3.82
N ASN A 79 11.36 -1.00 4.52
CA ASN A 79 11.41 -0.80 5.96
C ASN A 79 11.52 -2.15 6.68
N THR A 80 10.72 -3.17 6.33
CA THR A 80 10.86 -4.48 6.99
C THR A 80 12.24 -5.11 6.77
N LEU A 81 12.80 -4.98 5.56
CA LEU A 81 14.15 -5.47 5.25
C LEU A 81 15.25 -4.67 5.96
N ARG A 82 15.18 -3.34 5.97
CA ARG A 82 16.22 -2.50 6.59
C ARG A 82 16.23 -2.66 8.11
N HIS A 83 15.08 -2.92 8.75
CA HIS A 83 15.01 -3.21 10.18
C HIS A 83 15.67 -4.53 10.55
N LEU A 84 15.44 -5.56 9.72
CA LEU A 84 16.12 -6.85 9.91
C LEU A 84 17.64 -6.69 9.78
N PHE A 85 18.10 -5.94 8.77
CA PHE A 85 19.51 -5.61 8.59
C PHE A 85 20.07 -4.83 9.79
N ALA A 86 19.41 -3.74 10.19
CA ALA A 86 19.85 -2.88 11.28
C ALA A 86 20.00 -3.66 12.59
N SER A 87 19.06 -4.56 12.87
CA SER A 87 19.10 -5.45 14.04
C SER A 87 20.26 -6.45 13.97
N GLN A 88 20.47 -7.09 12.82
CA GLN A 88 21.50 -8.13 12.65
C GLN A 88 22.92 -7.57 12.65
N TYR A 89 23.13 -6.39 12.07
CA TYR A 89 24.45 -5.80 11.84
C TYR A 89 24.75 -4.59 12.73
N ASN A 90 23.94 -4.35 13.76
CA ASN A 90 24.09 -3.23 14.70
C ASN A 90 24.28 -1.88 14.00
N PHE A 91 23.48 -1.62 12.96
CA PHE A 91 23.57 -0.40 12.15
C PHE A 91 22.21 0.31 12.11
N LYS A 92 21.95 1.14 13.12
CA LYS A 92 20.74 1.97 13.14
C LYS A 92 20.67 2.89 11.91
N ASP A 93 19.44 3.28 11.56
CA ASP A 93 19.15 4.25 10.50
C ASP A 93 19.68 3.84 9.10
N PHE A 94 19.96 2.56 8.87
CA PHE A 94 20.20 2.03 7.53
C PHE A 94 18.97 2.23 6.64
N GLU A 95 19.19 2.70 5.42
CA GLU A 95 18.16 2.82 4.39
C GLU A 95 18.56 2.08 3.11
N LEU A 96 17.56 1.41 2.53
CA LEU A 96 17.61 0.83 1.19
C LEU A 96 17.04 1.82 0.18
N SER A 97 17.58 1.81 -1.03
CA SER A 97 17.12 2.68 -2.11
C SER A 97 15.71 2.29 -2.58
N GLN A 98 14.74 3.13 -2.26
CA GLN A 98 13.39 3.03 -2.82
C GLN A 98 13.35 3.46 -4.29
N ASN A 99 14.29 4.33 -4.71
CA ASN A 99 14.49 4.70 -6.12
C ASN A 99 14.87 3.48 -6.97
N TYR A 100 15.77 2.62 -6.49
CA TYR A 100 16.19 1.41 -7.19
C TYR A 100 15.01 0.45 -7.46
N LEU A 101 14.16 0.20 -6.46
CA LEU A 101 12.94 -0.59 -6.64
C LEU A 101 11.98 0.09 -7.60
N PHE A 102 11.79 1.41 -7.47
CA PHE A 102 10.87 2.17 -8.30
C PHE A 102 11.28 2.15 -9.77
N PHE A 103 12.58 2.29 -10.08
CA PHE A 103 13.10 2.15 -11.44
C PHE A 103 12.66 0.83 -12.08
N TRP A 104 12.90 -0.29 -11.40
CA TRP A 104 12.58 -1.61 -11.93
C TRP A 104 11.07 -1.86 -12.01
N ASP A 105 10.30 -1.31 -11.06
CA ASP A 105 8.84 -1.37 -11.12
C ASP A 105 8.30 -0.73 -12.41
N ARG A 106 8.75 0.49 -12.76
CA ARG A 106 8.28 1.18 -13.99
C ARG A 106 8.55 0.35 -15.24
N VAL A 107 9.76 -0.23 -15.35
CA VAL A 107 10.15 -1.02 -16.52
C VAL A 107 9.35 -2.33 -16.62
N GLU A 108 9.18 -3.03 -15.50
CA GLU A 108 8.44 -4.30 -15.47
C GLU A 108 6.95 -4.10 -15.67
N ARG A 109 6.38 -3.07 -15.05
CA ARG A 109 4.98 -2.69 -15.20
C ARG A 109 4.64 -2.32 -16.64
N ALA A 110 5.50 -1.56 -17.32
CA ALA A 110 5.33 -1.28 -18.74
C ALA A 110 5.35 -2.57 -19.58
N ASN A 111 6.29 -3.48 -19.32
CA ASN A 111 6.36 -4.77 -20.00
C ASN A 111 5.11 -5.64 -19.75
N MET A 112 4.59 -5.66 -18.53
CA MET A 112 3.35 -6.37 -18.17
C MET A 112 2.13 -5.73 -18.84
N PHE A 113 2.00 -4.41 -18.79
CA PHE A 113 0.94 -3.67 -19.45
C PHE A 113 0.86 -3.97 -20.94
N LEU A 114 1.99 -3.89 -21.67
CA LEU A 114 1.98 -4.13 -23.12
C LEU A 114 1.60 -5.59 -23.44
N GLN A 115 1.98 -6.55 -22.59
CA GLN A 115 1.53 -7.94 -22.72
C GLN A 115 0.03 -8.07 -22.50
N ASN A 116 -0.52 -7.41 -21.48
CA ASN A 116 -1.95 -7.41 -21.22
C ASN A 116 -2.75 -6.78 -22.37
N ILE A 117 -2.25 -5.71 -22.98
CA ILE A 117 -2.86 -5.10 -24.16
C ILE A 117 -2.84 -6.05 -25.36
N ILE A 118 -1.71 -6.73 -25.61
CA ILE A 118 -1.60 -7.74 -26.68
C ILE A 118 -2.57 -8.90 -26.42
N ALA A 119 -2.60 -9.42 -25.19
CA ALA A 119 -3.45 -10.54 -24.79
C ALA A 119 -4.95 -10.22 -24.88
N THR A 120 -5.32 -8.94 -24.71
CA THR A 120 -6.70 -8.44 -24.79
C THR A 120 -7.01 -7.73 -26.10
N ALA A 121 -6.15 -7.85 -27.12
CA ALA A 121 -6.32 -7.16 -28.41
C ALA A 121 -7.66 -7.49 -29.09
N ALA A 122 -8.17 -8.71 -28.91
CA ALA A 122 -9.44 -9.16 -29.47
C ALA A 122 -10.70 -8.60 -28.78
N LEU A 123 -10.58 -8.07 -27.55
CA LEU A 123 -11.70 -7.42 -26.85
C LEU A 123 -11.97 -6.01 -27.42
N PRO A 124 -13.16 -5.42 -27.26
CA PRO A 124 -13.37 -4.00 -27.54
C PRO A 124 -12.41 -3.10 -26.74
N PHE A 125 -12.07 -1.91 -27.26
CA PHE A 125 -11.15 -1.01 -26.55
C PHE A 125 -11.73 -0.51 -25.21
N HIS A 126 -13.05 -0.28 -25.15
CA HIS A 126 -13.78 0.09 -23.93
C HIS A 126 -14.41 -1.13 -23.24
N ASP A 127 -13.78 -2.30 -23.37
CA ASP A 127 -14.06 -3.41 -22.49
C ASP A 127 -13.55 -3.06 -21.08
N ARG A 128 -14.31 -3.41 -20.03
CA ARG A 128 -14.00 -3.01 -18.65
C ARG A 128 -12.61 -3.46 -18.20
N LEU A 129 -12.11 -4.61 -18.67
CA LEU A 129 -10.77 -5.10 -18.36
C LEU A 129 -9.68 -4.30 -19.10
N VAL A 130 -9.94 -3.90 -20.35
CA VAL A 130 -9.02 -3.06 -21.13
C VAL A 130 -8.96 -1.65 -20.53
N ASP A 131 -10.12 -1.06 -20.20
CA ASP A 131 -10.22 0.23 -19.52
C ASP A 131 -9.45 0.20 -18.19
N PHE A 132 -9.54 -0.90 -17.43
CA PHE A 132 -8.76 -1.09 -16.20
C PHE A 132 -7.25 -1.02 -16.48
N TYR A 133 -6.73 -1.80 -17.44
CA TYR A 133 -5.29 -1.79 -17.75
C TYR A 133 -4.81 -0.41 -18.21
N VAL A 134 -5.60 0.26 -19.07
CA VAL A 134 -5.28 1.62 -19.55
C VAL A 134 -5.32 2.64 -18.41
N ALA A 135 -6.28 2.55 -17.50
CA ALA A 135 -6.37 3.45 -16.35
C ALA A 135 -5.21 3.25 -15.36
N PHE A 136 -4.74 2.00 -15.20
CA PHE A 136 -3.68 1.64 -14.25
C PHE A 136 -2.25 1.77 -14.82
N ALA A 137 -2.12 2.17 -16.10
CA ALA A 137 -0.83 2.37 -16.75
C ALA A 137 0.04 3.35 -15.94
N GLU A 138 1.20 2.87 -15.50
CA GLU A 138 2.21 3.65 -14.76
C GLU A 138 1.70 4.32 -13.47
N ASN A 139 0.70 3.72 -12.82
CA ASN A 139 0.32 4.11 -11.45
C ASN A 139 1.45 3.75 -10.47
N ASP A 140 1.82 4.67 -9.56
CA ASP A 140 2.88 4.46 -8.56
C ASP A 140 2.59 3.34 -7.56
N GLY A 141 1.31 3.08 -7.27
CA GLY A 141 0.85 2.14 -6.26
C GLY A 141 1.16 0.68 -6.60
N GLY A 142 1.15 -0.14 -5.56
CA GLY A 142 1.41 -1.56 -5.66
C GLY A 142 1.12 -2.27 -4.35
N GLN A 143 1.26 -3.58 -4.39
CA GLN A 143 1.08 -4.50 -3.28
C GLN A 143 2.42 -5.07 -2.83
N TRP A 144 2.47 -5.72 -1.66
CA TRP A 144 3.72 -6.31 -1.17
C TRP A 144 4.36 -7.28 -2.17
N ALA A 145 3.56 -8.13 -2.84
CA ALA A 145 4.04 -9.09 -3.84
C ALA A 145 4.75 -8.41 -5.02
N ASN A 146 4.35 -7.18 -5.38
CA ASN A 146 5.01 -6.41 -6.42
C ASN A 146 6.45 -6.05 -6.02
N ALA A 147 6.66 -5.64 -4.77
CA ALA A 147 7.98 -5.20 -4.29
C ALA A 147 8.88 -6.41 -4.11
N ALA A 148 8.32 -7.47 -3.51
CA ALA A 148 9.00 -8.72 -3.30
C ALA A 148 9.44 -9.37 -4.62
N SER A 149 8.64 -9.28 -5.68
CA SER A 149 9.02 -9.78 -7.02
C SER A 149 10.19 -9.00 -7.63
N ILE A 150 10.22 -7.67 -7.45
CA ILE A 150 11.33 -6.84 -7.91
C ILE A 150 12.61 -7.21 -7.14
N ILE A 151 12.51 -7.35 -5.82
CA ILE A 151 13.65 -7.72 -4.97
C ILE A 151 14.18 -9.11 -5.34
N GLU A 152 13.30 -10.10 -5.57
CA GLU A 152 13.71 -11.45 -5.99
C GLU A 152 14.46 -11.44 -7.33
N LYS A 153 14.05 -10.57 -8.27
CA LYS A 153 14.64 -10.51 -9.61
C LYS A 153 15.87 -9.60 -9.72
N TYR A 154 15.91 -8.50 -8.97
CA TYR A 154 16.90 -7.43 -9.14
C TYR A 154 17.69 -7.12 -7.87
N GLY A 155 17.38 -7.74 -6.74
CA GLY A 155 18.01 -7.47 -5.45
C GLY A 155 17.66 -6.10 -4.87
N VAL A 156 18.52 -5.60 -3.99
CA VAL A 156 18.39 -4.28 -3.36
C VAL A 156 19.75 -3.58 -3.34
N VAL A 157 19.75 -2.27 -3.11
CA VAL A 157 20.98 -1.48 -2.88
C VAL A 157 20.76 -0.49 -1.73
N PRO A 158 21.81 -0.08 -1.01
CA PRO A 158 21.72 1.03 -0.05
C PRO A 158 21.26 2.33 -0.71
N GLU A 159 20.60 3.21 0.06
CA GLU A 159 20.10 4.50 -0.44
C GLU A 159 21.19 5.32 -1.13
N TYR A 160 22.38 5.43 -0.53
CA TYR A 160 23.48 6.23 -1.08
C TYR A 160 24.01 5.73 -2.43
N VAL A 161 23.76 4.47 -2.80
CA VAL A 161 24.19 3.90 -4.09
C VAL A 161 23.27 4.37 -5.22
N MET A 162 21.98 4.54 -4.93
CA MET A 162 21.00 5.07 -5.88
C MET A 162 20.02 5.98 -5.15
N PRO A 163 20.40 7.23 -4.85
CA PRO A 163 19.59 8.12 -4.03
C PRO A 163 18.34 8.61 -4.76
N ASP A 164 17.38 9.14 -4.03
CA ASP A 164 16.17 9.74 -4.61
C ASP A 164 16.52 10.97 -5.49
N THR A 165 15.91 11.03 -6.68
CA THR A 165 16.03 12.16 -7.63
C THR A 165 14.94 13.20 -7.41
N TYR A 166 14.87 14.23 -8.26
CA TYR A 166 13.70 15.12 -8.28
C TYR A 166 12.41 14.34 -8.56
N ASN A 167 12.43 13.46 -9.57
CA ASN A 167 11.24 12.76 -10.06
C ASN A 167 10.75 11.66 -9.11
N THR A 168 11.61 11.10 -8.26
CA THR A 168 11.13 10.15 -7.24
C THR A 168 10.50 10.86 -6.04
N LYS A 169 10.88 12.11 -5.77
CA LYS A 169 10.30 12.95 -4.71
C LYS A 169 8.99 13.61 -5.13
N ASN A 170 8.77 13.76 -6.44
CA ASN A 170 7.55 14.23 -7.07
C ASN A 170 7.35 13.51 -8.42
N THR A 171 6.44 12.54 -8.47
CA THR A 171 6.27 11.67 -9.63
C THR A 171 5.28 12.19 -10.67
N ASP A 172 4.52 13.27 -10.40
CA ASP A 172 3.40 13.72 -11.24
C ASP A 172 3.79 13.91 -12.72
N ASP A 173 4.88 14.64 -12.98
CA ASP A 173 5.31 14.96 -14.34
C ASP A 173 5.79 13.71 -15.10
N ILE A 174 6.63 12.89 -14.48
CA ILE A 174 7.17 11.68 -15.13
C ILE A 174 6.09 10.62 -15.34
N ALA A 175 5.19 10.45 -14.38
CA ALA A 175 4.05 9.54 -14.49
C ALA A 175 3.12 9.97 -15.62
N GLY A 176 2.87 11.27 -15.78
CA GLY A 176 2.10 11.82 -16.91
C GLY A 176 2.74 11.46 -18.26
N VAL A 177 4.03 11.71 -18.43
CA VAL A 177 4.74 11.40 -19.69
C VAL A 177 4.76 9.91 -20.00
N MET A 178 5.04 9.07 -18.99
CA MET A 178 5.05 7.62 -19.19
C MET A 178 3.64 7.10 -19.52
N LYS A 179 2.60 7.59 -18.83
CA LYS A 179 1.20 7.23 -19.11
C LYS A 179 0.78 7.57 -20.54
N ASP A 180 1.10 8.77 -21.02
CA ASP A 180 0.80 9.18 -22.39
C ASP A 180 1.49 8.27 -23.42
N LEU A 181 2.75 7.89 -23.16
CA LEU A 181 3.48 6.92 -23.98
C LEU A 181 2.77 5.56 -23.97
N MET A 182 2.43 5.01 -22.80
CA MET A 182 1.77 3.71 -22.67
C MET A 182 0.39 3.68 -23.37
N HIS A 183 -0.38 4.77 -23.28
CA HIS A 183 -1.68 4.90 -23.93
C HIS A 183 -1.54 4.89 -25.45
N LYS A 184 -0.58 5.65 -25.99
CA LYS A 184 -0.27 5.64 -27.42
C LYS A 184 0.19 4.25 -27.88
N ASP A 185 1.07 3.61 -27.12
CA ASP A 185 1.61 2.30 -27.47
C ASP A 185 0.54 1.21 -27.45
N ALA A 186 -0.42 1.30 -26.54
CA ALA A 186 -1.58 0.41 -26.54
C ALA A 186 -2.39 0.51 -27.83
N LEU A 187 -2.65 1.72 -28.33
CA LEU A 187 -3.35 1.93 -29.60
C LEU A 187 -2.55 1.38 -30.78
N VAL A 188 -1.22 1.59 -30.80
CA VAL A 188 -0.34 1.08 -31.85
C VAL A 188 -0.38 -0.45 -31.90
N LEU A 189 -0.19 -1.13 -30.76
CA LEU A 189 -0.19 -2.60 -30.71
C LEU A 189 -1.53 -3.19 -31.15
N ARG A 190 -2.64 -2.61 -30.69
CA ARG A 190 -3.99 -3.07 -31.06
C ARG A 190 -4.28 -2.86 -32.54
N LYS A 191 -3.87 -1.73 -33.11
CA LYS A 191 -3.95 -1.48 -34.56
C LYS A 191 -3.13 -2.49 -35.36
N MET A 192 -1.90 -2.77 -34.93
CA MET A 192 -1.04 -3.77 -35.58
C MET A 192 -1.70 -5.15 -35.63
N ILE A 193 -2.33 -5.57 -34.53
CA ILE A 193 -2.97 -6.89 -34.42
C ILE A 193 -4.29 -6.94 -35.22
N ASN A 194 -5.17 -5.95 -35.02
CA ASN A 194 -6.55 -6.04 -35.50
C ASN A 194 -6.77 -5.47 -36.90
N GLU A 195 -6.03 -4.44 -37.30
CA GLU A 195 -6.21 -3.79 -38.61
C GLU A 195 -5.13 -4.20 -39.61
N GLN A 196 -3.89 -4.39 -39.16
CA GLN A 196 -2.76 -4.71 -40.04
C GLN A 196 -2.45 -6.21 -40.09
N HIS A 197 -3.09 -7.01 -39.22
CA HIS A 197 -2.87 -8.45 -39.10
C HIS A 197 -1.38 -8.81 -39.00
N ALA A 198 -0.61 -7.98 -38.28
CA ALA A 198 0.81 -8.18 -38.07
C ALA A 198 1.06 -9.52 -37.36
N ASP A 199 2.09 -10.23 -37.79
CA ASP A 199 2.46 -11.48 -37.14
C ASP A 199 3.05 -11.26 -35.74
N ARG A 200 3.16 -12.34 -34.98
CA ARG A 200 3.67 -12.32 -33.60
C ARG A 200 5.09 -11.76 -33.50
N ALA A 201 5.94 -11.99 -34.51
CA ALA A 201 7.32 -11.54 -34.48
C ALA A 201 7.41 -10.02 -34.65
N ALA A 202 6.63 -9.45 -35.58
CA ALA A 202 6.52 -8.01 -35.77
C ALA A 202 5.97 -7.30 -34.52
N VAL A 203 4.92 -7.85 -33.91
CA VAL A 203 4.35 -7.31 -32.65
C VAL A 203 5.37 -7.36 -31.51
N GLN A 204 6.11 -8.47 -31.37
CA GLN A 204 7.14 -8.62 -30.35
C GLN A 204 8.28 -7.60 -30.54
N GLN A 205 8.75 -7.38 -31.78
CA GLN A 205 9.80 -6.41 -32.07
C GLN A 205 9.37 -4.97 -31.70
N VAL A 206 8.12 -4.61 -31.99
CA VAL A 206 7.58 -3.29 -31.63
C VAL A 206 7.42 -3.16 -30.11
N LYS A 207 6.92 -4.19 -29.43
CA LYS A 207 6.85 -4.22 -27.96
C LYS A 207 8.22 -4.03 -27.31
N GLU A 208 9.26 -4.71 -27.80
CA GLU A 208 10.63 -4.56 -27.27
C GLU A 208 11.15 -3.14 -27.41
N LYS A 209 10.86 -2.49 -28.54
CA LYS A 209 11.17 -1.07 -28.72
C LYS A 209 10.44 -0.20 -27.70
N MET A 210 9.13 -0.41 -27.50
CA MET A 210 8.32 0.35 -26.53
C MET A 210 8.87 0.22 -25.10
N VAL A 211 9.19 -1.00 -24.65
CA VAL A 211 9.83 -1.23 -23.33
C VAL A 211 11.20 -0.53 -23.25
N SER A 212 12.00 -0.55 -24.32
CA SER A 212 13.26 0.18 -24.37
C SER A 212 13.08 1.71 -24.26
N GLU A 213 11.98 2.26 -24.76
CA GLU A 213 11.67 3.68 -24.65
C GLU A 213 11.28 4.06 -23.22
N VAL A 214 10.51 3.22 -22.52
CA VAL A 214 10.23 3.37 -21.09
C VAL A 214 11.49 3.26 -20.25
N TYR A 215 12.36 2.28 -20.52
CA TYR A 215 13.66 2.15 -19.85
C TYR A 215 14.49 3.44 -19.98
N ARG A 216 14.53 4.03 -21.18
CA ARG A 216 15.23 5.29 -21.42
C ARG A 216 14.62 6.45 -20.61
N LEU A 217 13.29 6.56 -20.54
CA LEU A 217 12.62 7.55 -19.69
C LEU A 217 12.96 7.33 -18.20
N ALA A 218 12.94 6.08 -17.73
CA ALA A 218 13.31 5.72 -16.37
C ALA A 218 14.76 6.13 -16.06
N VAL A 219 15.71 5.90 -16.96
CA VAL A 219 17.11 6.33 -16.80
C VAL A 219 17.22 7.85 -16.68
N TYR A 220 16.48 8.60 -17.52
CA TYR A 220 16.48 10.07 -17.43
C TYR A 220 15.88 10.58 -16.12
N ALA A 221 14.85 9.91 -15.60
CA ALA A 221 14.12 10.38 -14.43
C ALA A 221 14.77 9.96 -13.11
N PHE A 222 15.32 8.74 -13.06
CA PHE A 222 15.67 8.03 -11.82
C PHE A 222 17.15 7.68 -11.73
N GLY A 223 17.89 7.79 -12.83
CA GLY A 223 19.28 7.36 -12.93
C GLY A 223 19.44 5.93 -13.42
N MET A 224 20.62 5.60 -13.93
CA MET A 224 20.96 4.25 -14.38
C MET A 224 21.17 3.35 -13.16
N PRO A 225 20.50 2.19 -13.06
CA PRO A 225 20.69 1.28 -11.93
C PRO A 225 22.14 0.78 -11.84
N PRO A 226 22.75 0.78 -10.64
CA PRO A 226 24.08 0.24 -10.41
C PRO A 226 24.11 -1.27 -10.68
N LYS A 227 25.18 -1.75 -11.33
CA LYS A 227 25.44 -3.19 -11.50
C LYS A 227 26.29 -3.76 -10.38
N GLN A 228 27.17 -2.93 -9.83
CA GLN A 228 28.08 -3.23 -8.73
C GLN A 228 28.24 -1.99 -7.87
N PHE A 229 28.47 -2.17 -6.57
CA PHE A 229 28.78 -1.12 -5.62
C PHE A 229 29.62 -1.68 -4.47
N ASP A 230 30.23 -0.78 -3.71
CA ASP A 230 30.87 -1.12 -2.45
C ASP A 230 29.89 -0.82 -1.32
N LEU A 231 29.62 -1.81 -0.47
CA LEU A 231 28.90 -1.59 0.77
C LEU A 231 29.89 -1.06 1.80
N GLU A 232 29.70 0.18 2.22
CA GLU A 232 30.42 0.81 3.31
C GLU A 232 29.43 1.34 4.35
N TYR A 233 29.66 1.02 5.63
CA TYR A 233 28.92 1.60 6.75
C TYR A 233 29.75 1.56 8.03
N GLN A 234 29.41 2.46 8.95
CA GLN A 234 29.92 2.44 10.31
C GLN A 234 28.81 1.94 11.23
N ASP A 235 29.07 0.87 11.97
CA ASP A 235 28.09 0.34 12.93
C ASP A 235 27.95 1.25 14.17
N ASP A 236 27.02 0.90 15.04
CA ASP A 236 26.73 1.65 16.27
C ASP A 236 27.89 1.61 17.29
N ASP A 237 28.84 0.69 17.13
CA ASP A 237 30.08 0.58 17.91
C ASP A 237 31.26 1.33 17.26
N HIS A 238 30.97 2.14 16.23
CA HIS A 238 31.93 2.94 15.47
C HIS A 238 32.94 2.11 14.64
N GLN A 239 32.68 0.84 14.38
CA GLN A 239 33.53 0.01 13.52
C GLN A 239 33.17 0.20 12.05
N LEU A 240 34.19 0.34 11.21
CA LEU A 240 34.03 0.45 9.77
C LEU A 240 33.89 -0.94 9.15
N HIS A 241 32.80 -1.14 8.41
CA HIS A 241 32.55 -2.33 7.61
C HIS A 241 32.61 -1.96 6.13
N ARG A 242 33.33 -2.78 5.35
CA ARG A 242 33.43 -2.60 3.90
C ARG A 242 33.39 -3.94 3.19
N GLN A 243 32.53 -4.04 2.17
CA GLN A 243 32.55 -5.13 1.21
C GLN A 243 32.46 -4.57 -0.21
N ALA A 244 33.50 -4.81 -1.00
CA ALA A 244 33.62 -4.25 -2.34
C ALA A 244 32.95 -5.12 -3.42
N ASN A 245 32.57 -4.49 -4.53
CA ASN A 245 32.11 -5.12 -5.77
C ASN A 245 30.89 -6.05 -5.60
N LEU A 246 29.95 -5.68 -4.72
CA LEU A 246 28.67 -6.37 -4.58
C LEU A 246 27.75 -6.03 -5.74
N SER A 247 27.15 -7.03 -6.37
CA SER A 247 25.92 -6.80 -7.13
C SER A 247 24.71 -6.66 -6.20
N PRO A 248 23.62 -6.01 -6.66
CA PRO A 248 22.38 -5.89 -5.88
C PRO A 248 21.78 -7.23 -5.40
N LEU A 249 21.87 -8.28 -6.22
CA LEU A 249 21.39 -9.63 -5.86
C LEU A 249 22.29 -10.31 -4.84
N GLU A 250 23.62 -10.20 -5.00
CA GLU A 250 24.55 -10.73 -4.00
C GLU A 250 24.37 -10.04 -2.65
N PHE A 251 24.16 -8.72 -2.65
CA PHE A 251 23.87 -7.98 -1.42
C PHE A 251 22.60 -8.50 -0.75
N PHE A 252 21.50 -8.69 -1.51
CA PHE A 252 20.27 -9.25 -0.97
C PHE A 252 20.49 -10.66 -0.37
N HIS A 253 21.07 -11.57 -1.14
CA HIS A 253 21.23 -12.97 -0.71
C HIS A 253 22.25 -13.17 0.43
N GLN A 254 23.28 -12.33 0.52
CA GLN A 254 24.29 -12.45 1.59
C GLN A 254 23.82 -11.84 2.91
N TYR A 255 23.10 -10.72 2.86
CA TYR A 255 22.73 -9.98 4.07
C TYR A 255 21.35 -10.33 4.61
N TRP A 256 20.46 -10.89 3.79
CA TRP A 256 19.15 -11.37 4.20
C TRP A 256 19.02 -12.88 3.97
N ASN A 257 19.07 -13.65 5.06
CA ASN A 257 18.79 -15.09 5.02
C ASN A 257 17.27 -15.35 5.04
N LEU A 258 16.57 -14.86 4.02
CA LEU A 258 15.13 -15.02 3.87
C LEU A 258 14.74 -15.35 2.44
N ASN A 259 13.68 -16.13 2.30
CA ASN A 259 13.01 -16.37 1.04
C ASN A 259 11.71 -15.59 1.04
N LEU A 260 11.57 -14.62 0.13
CA LEU A 260 10.37 -13.81 0.03
C LEU A 260 9.11 -14.66 -0.26
N ARG A 261 9.26 -15.81 -0.92
CA ARG A 261 8.14 -16.75 -1.15
C ARG A 261 7.66 -17.49 0.10
N ASP A 262 8.35 -17.34 1.23
CA ASP A 262 7.91 -17.84 2.53
C ASP A 262 6.98 -16.86 3.26
N TYR A 263 6.71 -15.70 2.68
CA TYR A 263 5.73 -14.75 3.20
C TYR A 263 4.39 -14.90 2.49
N VAL A 264 3.30 -14.62 3.21
CA VAL A 264 1.93 -14.56 2.69
C VAL A 264 1.25 -13.28 3.13
N VAL A 265 0.32 -12.78 2.32
CA VAL A 265 -0.56 -11.69 2.72
C VAL A 265 -1.77 -12.31 3.42
N LEU A 266 -1.85 -12.17 4.74
CA LEU A 266 -3.10 -12.42 5.45
C LEU A 266 -4.01 -11.22 5.24
N THR A 267 -5.26 -11.48 4.92
CA THR A 267 -6.25 -10.44 4.65
C THR A 267 -7.48 -10.62 5.51
N ASN A 268 -8.13 -9.53 5.91
CA ASN A 268 -9.45 -9.56 6.53
C ASN A 268 -10.44 -8.71 5.72
N ALA A 269 -11.16 -9.39 4.84
CA ALA A 269 -12.19 -8.84 3.96
C ALA A 269 -13.50 -9.60 4.16
N PRO A 270 -14.37 -9.13 5.07
CA PRO A 270 -15.62 -9.82 5.42
C PRO A 270 -16.72 -9.74 4.34
N ASP A 271 -16.53 -8.96 3.27
CA ASP A 271 -17.34 -9.02 2.05
C ASP A 271 -17.03 -10.25 1.19
N HIS A 272 -15.92 -10.91 1.47
CA HIS A 272 -15.50 -12.17 0.87
C HIS A 272 -15.65 -13.33 1.86
N LYS A 273 -15.65 -14.56 1.33
CA LYS A 273 -15.67 -15.75 2.17
C LYS A 273 -14.37 -15.85 2.96
N LEU A 274 -14.48 -15.94 4.29
CA LEU A 274 -13.33 -16.18 5.17
C LEU A 274 -12.79 -17.61 5.00
N ASN A 275 -11.54 -17.81 5.37
CA ASN A 275 -10.78 -19.06 5.23
C ASN A 275 -10.71 -19.54 3.77
N GLN A 276 -10.45 -18.61 2.86
CA GLN A 276 -10.35 -18.83 1.43
C GLN A 276 -9.14 -18.06 0.89
N VAL A 277 -8.39 -18.67 -0.02
CA VAL A 277 -7.31 -17.98 -0.74
C VAL A 277 -7.87 -17.34 -2.01
N TYR A 278 -7.48 -16.10 -2.25
CA TYR A 278 -7.82 -15.32 -3.45
C TYR A 278 -6.56 -14.91 -4.21
N SER A 279 -6.71 -14.58 -5.49
CA SER A 279 -5.61 -14.02 -6.30
C SER A 279 -6.10 -12.87 -7.19
N MET A 280 -5.24 -11.88 -7.42
CA MET A 280 -5.52 -10.75 -8.31
C MET A 280 -4.38 -10.52 -9.31
N PRO A 281 -4.19 -11.45 -10.28
CA PRO A 281 -3.06 -11.38 -11.22
C PRO A 281 -3.06 -10.13 -12.11
N GLN A 282 -4.21 -9.47 -12.27
CA GLN A 282 -4.35 -8.26 -13.08
C GLN A 282 -3.55 -7.06 -12.51
N GLN A 283 -3.12 -7.11 -11.25
CA GLN A 283 -2.29 -6.10 -10.59
C GLN A 283 -0.82 -6.54 -10.42
N GLU A 284 -0.42 -7.69 -10.96
CA GLU A 284 0.98 -8.10 -10.94
C GLU A 284 1.83 -7.19 -11.85
N ASN A 285 3.10 -6.98 -11.47
CA ASN A 285 4.03 -6.09 -12.19
C ASN A 285 5.18 -6.85 -12.86
N VAL A 286 5.59 -8.01 -12.34
CA VAL A 286 6.70 -8.82 -12.85
C VAL A 286 6.19 -10.14 -13.40
N VAL A 287 6.47 -10.43 -14.68
CA VAL A 287 6.11 -11.72 -15.29
C VAL A 287 6.84 -12.86 -14.57
N GLY A 288 6.07 -13.82 -14.05
CA GLY A 288 6.63 -14.96 -13.30
C GLY A 288 7.13 -14.61 -11.90
N GLY A 289 6.78 -13.44 -11.38
CA GLY A 289 7.12 -12.99 -10.03
C GLY A 289 6.43 -13.79 -8.93
N ILE A 290 6.37 -13.20 -7.75
CA ILE A 290 5.60 -13.70 -6.62
C ILE A 290 4.11 -13.42 -6.90
N PRO A 291 3.24 -14.45 -6.93
CA PRO A 291 1.83 -14.26 -7.23
C PRO A 291 1.15 -13.36 -6.21
N LEU A 292 0.27 -12.48 -6.68
CA LEU A 292 -0.50 -11.60 -5.82
C LEU A 292 -1.70 -12.38 -5.27
N GLN A 293 -1.55 -12.87 -4.04
CA GLN A 293 -2.51 -13.72 -3.34
C GLN A 293 -2.85 -13.19 -1.96
N PHE A 294 -4.11 -13.39 -1.57
CA PHE A 294 -4.67 -12.99 -0.29
C PHE A 294 -5.21 -14.22 0.44
N VAL A 295 -4.73 -14.47 1.66
CA VAL A 295 -5.27 -15.52 2.53
C VAL A 295 -6.31 -14.86 3.42
N ASN A 296 -7.58 -14.90 3.02
CA ASN A 296 -8.65 -14.20 3.73
C ASN A 296 -9.03 -14.95 5.01
N VAL A 297 -8.91 -14.32 6.16
CA VAL A 297 -9.03 -14.93 7.49
C VAL A 297 -9.84 -14.04 8.45
N PRO A 298 -10.38 -14.60 9.55
CA PRO A 298 -10.86 -13.80 10.67
C PRO A 298 -9.77 -12.83 11.15
N PHE A 299 -10.17 -11.63 11.58
CA PHE A 299 -9.23 -10.59 11.99
C PHE A 299 -8.31 -11.04 13.14
N GLU A 300 -8.84 -11.85 14.07
CA GLU A 300 -8.06 -12.41 15.18
C GLU A 300 -6.84 -13.24 14.70
N GLU A 301 -6.98 -14.02 13.63
CA GLU A 301 -5.88 -14.82 13.06
C GLU A 301 -4.79 -13.92 12.45
N LEU A 302 -5.20 -12.85 11.76
CA LEU A 302 -4.31 -11.82 11.21
C LEU A 302 -3.54 -11.13 12.34
N GLN A 303 -4.25 -10.66 13.36
CA GLN A 303 -3.67 -10.02 14.54
C GLN A 303 -2.69 -10.94 15.26
N ASN A 304 -3.10 -12.16 15.61
CA ASN A 304 -2.28 -13.09 16.37
C ASN A 304 -0.99 -13.46 15.62
N SER A 305 -1.08 -13.57 14.29
CA SER A 305 0.08 -13.80 13.43
C SER A 305 1.04 -12.60 13.40
N ALA A 306 0.50 -11.37 13.31
CA ALA A 306 1.31 -10.15 13.40
C ALA A 306 2.01 -10.02 14.76
N VAL A 307 1.32 -10.34 15.86
CA VAL A 307 1.90 -10.36 17.21
C VAL A 307 3.03 -11.36 17.33
N LYS A 308 2.87 -12.57 16.80
CA LYS A 308 3.92 -13.60 16.82
C LYS A 308 5.17 -13.14 16.06
N GLN A 309 5.00 -12.56 14.87
CA GLN A 309 6.11 -12.03 14.07
C GLN A 309 6.79 -10.86 14.78
N LEU A 310 6.02 -9.92 15.33
CA LEU A 310 6.55 -8.81 16.13
C LEU A 310 7.33 -9.34 17.32
N LYS A 311 6.78 -10.25 18.14
CA LYS A 311 7.47 -10.85 19.30
C LYS A 311 8.78 -11.56 18.93
N ALA A 312 8.95 -11.98 17.67
CA ALA A 312 10.20 -12.54 17.14
C ALA A 312 11.23 -11.48 16.70
N GLY A 313 10.95 -10.18 16.89
CA GLY A 313 11.81 -9.07 16.50
C GLY A 313 11.65 -8.64 15.03
N GLU A 314 10.61 -9.14 14.33
CA GLU A 314 10.37 -8.82 12.93
C GLU A 314 9.17 -7.89 12.77
N THR A 315 9.40 -6.74 12.13
CA THR A 315 8.33 -5.81 11.76
C THR A 315 7.38 -6.40 10.72
N VAL A 316 6.15 -5.88 10.64
CA VAL A 316 5.10 -6.43 9.76
C VAL A 316 4.65 -5.34 8.78
N TRP A 317 4.70 -5.63 7.47
CA TRP A 317 4.07 -4.77 6.47
C TRP A 317 2.56 -4.88 6.60
N VAL A 318 1.84 -3.75 6.57
CA VAL A 318 0.38 -3.72 6.63
C VAL A 318 -0.24 -2.78 5.61
N GLY A 319 -1.32 -3.23 4.98
CA GLY A 319 -2.16 -2.44 4.07
C GLY A 319 -3.45 -2.01 4.76
N ASN A 320 -3.75 -0.72 4.74
CA ASN A 320 -4.85 -0.12 5.48
C ASN A 320 -5.49 1.06 4.74
N ASP A 321 -6.66 1.50 5.21
CA ASP A 321 -7.29 2.74 4.76
C ASP A 321 -6.92 3.92 5.66
N VAL A 322 -5.73 4.49 5.43
CA VAL A 322 -5.19 5.58 6.27
C VAL A 322 -6.05 6.87 6.21
N LEU A 323 -6.98 6.97 5.27
CA LEU A 323 -7.84 8.15 5.10
C LEU A 323 -8.96 8.21 6.15
N GLN A 324 -9.25 7.08 6.82
CA GLN A 324 -10.33 6.96 7.80
C GLN A 324 -9.85 7.29 9.20
N GLN A 325 -10.65 8.09 9.93
CA GLN A 325 -10.51 8.26 11.39
C GLN A 325 -9.05 8.53 11.85
N MET A 326 -8.36 9.40 11.10
CA MET A 326 -6.92 9.66 11.25
C MET A 326 -6.62 11.16 11.32
N ASP A 327 -5.73 11.54 12.24
CA ASP A 327 -5.07 12.84 12.29
C ASP A 327 -3.60 12.70 11.89
N ARG A 328 -3.26 13.27 10.74
CA ARG A 328 -1.94 13.12 10.12
C ARG A 328 -0.86 13.84 10.93
N LYS A 329 -1.16 15.03 11.43
CA LYS A 329 -0.15 15.86 12.08
C LYS A 329 0.22 15.29 13.44
N ARG A 330 -0.79 14.86 14.21
CA ARG A 330 -0.59 14.21 15.51
C ARG A 330 -0.22 12.73 15.40
N GLY A 331 -0.39 12.12 14.23
CA GLY A 331 -0.08 10.71 13.97
C GLY A 331 -0.98 9.76 14.75
N ILE A 332 -2.29 10.04 14.77
CA ILE A 332 -3.29 9.31 15.54
C ILE A 332 -4.23 8.60 14.57
N MET A 333 -4.44 7.32 14.78
CA MET A 333 -5.35 6.46 14.01
C MET A 333 -6.29 5.79 15.01
N ASP A 334 -7.47 6.37 15.21
CA ASP A 334 -8.41 5.95 16.25
C ASP A 334 -9.82 5.90 15.68
N ALA A 335 -10.46 4.73 15.66
CA ALA A 335 -11.80 4.54 15.09
C ALA A 335 -12.85 5.48 15.71
N GLU A 336 -12.57 6.02 16.89
CA GLU A 336 -13.42 6.97 17.61
C GLU A 336 -12.87 8.41 17.63
N LEU A 337 -11.95 8.76 16.71
CA LEU A 337 -11.33 10.08 16.65
C LEU A 337 -12.35 11.19 16.39
N TYR A 338 -13.24 11.00 15.42
CA TYR A 338 -14.26 11.96 15.02
C TYR A 338 -15.66 11.35 15.12
N LYS A 339 -16.51 11.93 15.97
CA LYS A 339 -17.91 11.57 16.25
C LYS A 339 -18.88 12.37 15.37
N ALA A 340 -18.65 12.34 14.07
CA ALA A 340 -19.34 13.23 13.13
C ALA A 340 -20.82 12.83 12.92
N GLU A 341 -21.14 11.55 12.99
CA GLU A 341 -22.50 11.01 13.01
C GLU A 341 -23.30 11.56 14.21
N ALA A 342 -22.70 11.58 15.41
CA ALA A 342 -23.32 12.12 16.61
C ALA A 342 -23.49 13.63 16.53
N LEU A 343 -22.46 14.36 16.05
CA LEU A 343 -22.54 15.80 15.82
C LEU A 343 -23.67 16.15 14.85
N LEU A 344 -23.72 15.47 13.70
CA LEU A 344 -24.66 15.76 12.63
C LEU A 344 -26.05 15.18 12.89
N GLY A 345 -26.20 14.23 13.81
CA GLY A 345 -27.48 13.53 14.05
C GLY A 345 -27.96 12.76 12.81
N ILE A 346 -27.03 12.26 12.00
CA ILE A 346 -27.30 11.52 10.76
C ILE A 346 -26.50 10.22 10.84
N ASP A 347 -27.19 9.09 10.74
CA ASP A 347 -26.55 7.79 10.65
C ASP A 347 -26.12 7.50 9.20
N TYR A 348 -24.82 7.42 9.00
CA TYR A 348 -24.18 7.02 7.74
C TYR A 348 -23.06 6.01 7.99
N VAL A 349 -23.00 5.43 9.20
CA VAL A 349 -21.91 4.53 9.60
C VAL A 349 -22.14 3.17 8.95
N MET A 350 -21.11 2.67 8.28
CA MET A 350 -21.11 1.35 7.66
C MET A 350 -20.09 0.45 8.36
N ASN A 351 -20.46 -0.81 8.57
CA ASN A 351 -19.51 -1.81 9.05
C ASN A 351 -18.45 -2.12 7.97
N LYS A 352 -17.36 -2.80 8.35
CA LYS A 352 -16.23 -3.08 7.45
C LYS A 352 -16.65 -3.80 6.16
N LYS A 353 -17.61 -4.72 6.25
CA LYS A 353 -18.15 -5.46 5.10
C LYS A 353 -18.88 -4.52 4.14
N GLU A 354 -19.82 -3.72 4.64
CA GLU A 354 -20.59 -2.75 3.84
C GLU A 354 -19.67 -1.71 3.19
N ARG A 355 -18.63 -1.25 3.89
CA ARG A 355 -17.64 -0.32 3.33
C ARG A 355 -16.88 -0.93 2.15
N LEU A 356 -16.50 -2.20 2.24
CA LEU A 356 -15.85 -2.92 1.13
C LEU A 356 -16.82 -3.18 -0.03
N GLU A 357 -18.06 -3.60 0.25
CA GLU A 357 -19.09 -3.86 -0.77
C GLU A 357 -19.45 -2.60 -1.56
N THR A 358 -19.53 -1.45 -0.88
CA THR A 358 -19.90 -0.15 -1.46
C THR A 358 -18.72 0.65 -2.02
N ARG A 359 -17.49 0.12 -1.91
CA ARG A 359 -16.24 0.77 -2.36
C ARG A 359 -15.89 2.05 -1.61
N GLN A 360 -16.45 2.22 -0.41
CA GLN A 360 -16.04 3.27 0.50
C GLN A 360 -14.69 2.92 1.15
N ALA A 361 -14.45 1.65 1.45
CA ALA A 361 -13.16 1.14 1.91
C ALA A 361 -12.27 0.73 0.73
N CYS A 362 -10.97 0.99 0.88
CA CYS A 362 -9.91 0.50 0.01
C CYS A 362 -8.58 0.36 0.76
N VAL A 363 -7.62 -0.37 0.20
CA VAL A 363 -6.25 -0.39 0.73
C VAL A 363 -5.51 0.84 0.20
N SER A 364 -5.68 1.98 0.86
CA SER A 364 -5.19 3.27 0.37
C SER A 364 -3.71 3.53 0.67
N HIS A 365 -3.12 2.86 1.68
CA HIS A 365 -1.73 3.10 2.07
C HIS A 365 -1.11 1.89 2.79
N ALA A 366 0.19 1.68 2.55
CA ALA A 366 0.99 0.66 3.22
C ALA A 366 1.93 1.28 4.25
N MET A 367 2.07 0.63 5.41
CA MET A 367 2.90 1.07 6.53
C MET A 367 3.58 -0.14 7.20
N THR A 368 4.43 0.12 8.21
CA THR A 368 5.19 -0.94 8.88
C THR A 368 4.83 -0.98 10.37
N LEU A 369 4.18 -2.04 10.84
CA LEU A 369 3.96 -2.28 12.27
C LEU A 369 5.29 -2.57 12.95
N THR A 370 5.52 -1.91 14.08
CA THR A 370 6.78 -1.96 14.84
C THR A 370 6.59 -2.31 16.31
N GLY A 371 5.36 -2.32 16.81
CA GLY A 371 5.09 -2.66 18.21
C GLY A 371 3.61 -2.66 18.54
N PHE A 372 3.31 -3.07 19.76
CA PHE A 372 1.96 -3.07 20.31
C PHE A 372 2.01 -2.90 21.82
N ASN A 373 0.90 -2.45 22.39
CA ASN A 373 0.71 -2.44 23.82
C ASN A 373 -0.30 -3.54 24.19
N GLU A 374 0.10 -4.37 25.15
CA GLU A 374 -0.65 -5.51 25.67
C GLU A 374 -0.86 -5.30 27.18
N ILE A 375 -2.12 -5.32 27.61
CA ILE A 375 -2.55 -5.21 29.01
C ILE A 375 -3.41 -6.43 29.31
N ASP A 376 -3.04 -7.22 30.32
CA ASP A 376 -3.77 -8.42 30.75
C ASP A 376 -4.07 -9.40 29.60
N GLY A 377 -3.13 -9.52 28.64
CA GLY A 377 -3.25 -10.39 27.47
C GLY A 377 -4.14 -9.84 26.34
N GLN A 378 -4.58 -8.58 26.44
CA GLN A 378 -5.37 -7.89 25.41
C GLN A 378 -4.58 -6.74 24.81
N ILE A 379 -4.63 -6.63 23.48
CA ILE A 379 -3.97 -5.53 22.77
C ILE A 379 -4.93 -4.35 22.68
N ASP A 380 -4.48 -3.17 23.09
CA ASP A 380 -5.29 -1.95 23.07
C ASP A 380 -4.83 -0.93 22.01
N ARG A 381 -3.55 -0.95 21.63
CA ARG A 381 -2.98 -0.07 20.58
C ARG A 381 -1.69 -0.61 19.97
N TRP A 382 -1.35 -0.06 18.81
CA TRP A 382 -0.25 -0.46 17.95
C TRP A 382 0.65 0.72 17.65
N LYS A 383 1.96 0.44 17.54
CA LYS A 383 2.96 1.38 17.05
C LYS A 383 3.22 1.08 15.58
N ILE A 384 3.08 2.09 14.73
CA ILE A 384 3.24 1.94 13.29
C ILE A 384 4.17 3.01 12.72
N GLU A 385 5.12 2.58 11.92
CA GLU A 385 6.05 3.45 11.20
C GLU A 385 5.41 3.86 9.86
N ASN A 386 5.42 5.15 9.58
CA ASN A 386 4.96 5.71 8.32
C ASN A 386 6.16 6.20 7.48
N SER A 387 5.93 6.44 6.19
CA SER A 387 6.91 6.89 5.21
C SER A 387 6.66 8.34 4.77
N TRP A 388 6.24 9.21 5.70
CA TRP A 388 5.96 10.64 5.44
C TRP A 388 6.92 11.59 6.15
N GLY A 389 8.11 11.10 6.53
CA GLY A 389 9.13 11.85 7.24
C GLY A 389 8.78 12.17 8.69
N GLU A 390 9.72 12.79 9.40
CA GLU A 390 9.66 12.99 10.85
C GLU A 390 8.67 14.08 11.30
N GLU A 391 8.17 14.91 10.39
CA GLU A 391 7.30 16.05 10.71
C GLU A 391 5.86 15.65 11.05
N ASN A 392 5.46 14.42 10.74
CA ASN A 392 4.13 13.87 11.00
C ASN A 392 4.19 12.87 12.16
N GLY A 393 3.20 12.89 13.05
CA GLY A 393 3.19 12.03 14.22
C GLY A 393 4.33 12.30 15.19
N GLU A 394 4.77 11.26 15.89
CA GLU A 394 5.91 11.31 16.81
C GLU A 394 7.15 10.87 16.05
N LYS A 395 7.88 11.83 15.45
CA LYS A 395 9.04 11.57 14.59
C LYS A 395 8.75 10.56 13.47
N GLY A 396 7.59 10.70 12.82
CA GLY A 396 7.16 9.82 11.74
C GLY A 396 6.38 8.57 12.18
N TYR A 397 6.34 8.28 13.48
CA TYR A 397 5.57 7.15 14.02
C TYR A 397 4.15 7.55 14.39
N PHE A 398 3.22 6.68 14.06
CA PHE A 398 1.81 6.81 14.37
C PHE A 398 1.43 5.82 15.48
N VAL A 399 0.34 6.13 16.17
CA VAL A 399 -0.32 5.26 17.14
C VAL A 399 -1.69 4.90 16.59
N MET A 400 -2.03 3.62 16.66
CA MET A 400 -3.26 3.09 16.11
C MET A 400 -4.01 2.32 17.19
N THR A 401 -5.26 2.69 17.49
CA THR A 401 -6.06 1.93 18.46
C THR A 401 -6.39 0.55 17.92
N GLN A 402 -6.61 -0.41 18.82
CA GLN A 402 -7.02 -1.77 18.47
C GLN A 402 -8.26 -1.79 17.56
N LYS A 403 -9.26 -0.96 17.87
CA LYS A 403 -10.47 -0.83 17.06
C LYS A 403 -10.17 -0.30 15.65
N TRP A 404 -9.26 0.68 15.52
CA TRP A 404 -8.85 1.17 14.20
C TRP A 404 -8.16 0.07 13.40
N PHE A 405 -7.27 -0.72 14.01
CA PHE A 405 -6.62 -1.85 13.36
C PHE A 405 -7.65 -2.85 12.82
N GLU A 406 -8.64 -3.21 13.63
CA GLU A 406 -9.75 -4.09 13.23
C GLU A 406 -10.56 -3.53 12.06
N ASP A 407 -10.95 -2.25 12.12
CA ASP A 407 -11.89 -1.66 11.18
C ASP A 407 -11.26 -1.22 9.86
N TYR A 408 -10.00 -0.79 9.89
CA TYR A 408 -9.38 -0.09 8.76
C TYR A 408 -8.06 -0.71 8.28
N THR A 409 -7.57 -1.77 8.92
CA THR A 409 -6.49 -2.60 8.34
C THR A 409 -7.04 -3.83 7.67
N TYR A 410 -6.59 -4.08 6.44
CA TYR A 410 -7.09 -5.17 5.61
C TYR A 410 -6.03 -6.23 5.41
N GLU A 411 -4.75 -5.88 5.45
CA GLU A 411 -3.66 -6.78 5.08
C GLU A 411 -2.51 -6.75 6.08
N ALA A 412 -1.90 -7.91 6.31
CA ALA A 412 -0.63 -8.06 7.02
C ALA A 412 0.24 -9.13 6.35
N VAL A 413 1.51 -8.82 6.09
CA VAL A 413 2.45 -9.76 5.48
C VAL A 413 3.18 -10.55 6.55
N ILE A 414 2.93 -11.86 6.57
CA ILE A 414 3.40 -12.76 7.62
C ILE A 414 4.29 -13.84 7.01
N ASN A 415 5.44 -14.10 7.63
CA ASN A 415 6.24 -15.28 7.32
C ASN A 415 5.49 -16.54 7.75
N LYS A 416 5.38 -17.53 6.87
CA LYS A 416 4.68 -18.80 7.08
C LYS A 416 5.07 -19.51 8.37
N ARG A 417 6.28 -19.31 8.89
CA ARG A 417 6.75 -19.88 10.17
C ARG A 417 6.00 -19.37 11.42
N TYR A 418 5.30 -18.24 11.31
CA TYR A 418 4.52 -17.65 12.40
C TYR A 418 3.02 -18.02 12.34
N LEU A 419 2.59 -18.70 11.28
CA LEU A 419 1.22 -19.15 11.10
C LEU A 419 0.92 -20.37 11.99
N SER A 420 -0.35 -20.53 12.37
CA SER A 420 -0.83 -21.81 12.90
C SER A 420 -0.79 -22.92 11.83
N SER A 421 -0.88 -24.17 12.25
CA SER A 421 -0.92 -25.32 11.34
C SER A 421 -2.11 -25.23 10.38
N GLU A 422 -3.25 -24.76 10.88
CA GLU A 422 -4.49 -24.56 10.14
C GLU A 422 -4.31 -23.49 9.06
N LEU A 423 -3.75 -22.33 9.41
CA LEU A 423 -3.45 -21.26 8.46
C LEU A 423 -2.42 -21.69 7.42
N LEU A 424 -1.36 -22.39 7.85
CA LEU A 424 -0.35 -22.91 6.93
C LEU A 424 -0.97 -23.87 5.92
N GLN A 425 -1.91 -24.71 6.34
CA GLN A 425 -2.64 -25.58 5.42
C GLN A 425 -3.59 -24.81 4.50
N LEU A 426 -4.23 -23.75 5.01
CA LEU A 426 -5.06 -22.84 4.21
C LEU A 426 -4.27 -22.20 3.07
N THR A 427 -3.01 -21.79 3.29
CA THR A 427 -2.16 -21.19 2.25
C THR A 427 -1.90 -22.08 1.03
N LYS A 428 -2.17 -23.38 1.13
CA LYS A 428 -1.96 -24.36 0.04
C LYS A 428 -3.19 -24.52 -0.86
N GLN A 429 -4.31 -23.86 -0.54
CA GLN A 429 -5.51 -23.92 -1.40
C GLN A 429 -5.23 -23.27 -2.75
N GLN A 430 -5.89 -23.78 -3.79
CA GLN A 430 -5.92 -23.10 -5.08
C GLN A 430 -6.70 -21.79 -4.94
N PRO A 431 -6.13 -20.65 -5.35
CA PRO A 431 -6.77 -19.36 -5.17
C PRO A 431 -8.01 -19.20 -6.06
N VAL A 432 -9.01 -18.50 -5.54
CA VAL A 432 -10.13 -17.98 -6.34
C VAL A 432 -9.70 -16.67 -6.98
N GLN A 433 -9.70 -16.60 -8.31
CA GLN A 433 -9.31 -15.39 -9.02
C GLN A 433 -10.38 -14.31 -8.89
N LEU A 434 -9.97 -13.15 -8.37
CA LEU A 434 -10.79 -11.96 -8.24
C LEU A 434 -10.86 -11.19 -9.58
N THR A 435 -11.87 -10.32 -9.67
CA THR A 435 -11.96 -9.37 -10.78
C THR A 435 -10.93 -8.25 -10.63
N ALA A 436 -10.59 -7.56 -11.72
CA ALA A 436 -9.59 -6.47 -11.66
C ALA A 436 -10.05 -5.28 -10.81
N TRP A 437 -11.37 -5.09 -10.67
CA TRP A 437 -12.00 -4.02 -9.88
C TRP A 437 -12.54 -4.56 -8.56
N ASP A 438 -11.91 -5.56 -7.96
CA ASP A 438 -12.34 -6.10 -6.65
C ASP A 438 -12.15 -5.11 -5.50
N SER A 439 -12.76 -5.33 -4.32
CA SER A 439 -12.65 -4.41 -3.17
C SER A 439 -11.27 -4.50 -2.49
N LEU A 440 -10.56 -5.61 -2.74
CA LEU A 440 -9.18 -5.85 -2.33
C LEU A 440 -8.13 -5.23 -3.27
N GLN A 441 -8.56 -4.35 -4.19
CA GLN A 441 -7.66 -3.63 -5.08
C GLN A 441 -6.70 -2.70 -4.34
#